data_AF-A0A7C3RLD9-F1
#
_entry.id   AF-A0A7C3RLD9-F1
#
_cell.length_a   1.000
_cell.length_b   1.000
_cell.length_c   1.000
_cell.angle_alpha   90.00
_cell.angle_beta   90.00
_cell.angle_gamma   90.00
#
_symmetry.space_group_name_H-M   'P 1'
#
loop_
_entity.id
_entity.type
_entity.pdbx_description
1 polymer ?
#
loop_
_entity_poly.entity_id
_entity_poly.type
_entity_poly.pdbx_seq_one_letter_code
_entity_poly.pdbx_strand_id
1 'polypeptide(L)'
;MTGERAMGPEEISVNGVKIGGATAKVGSEPGGRVVALPSGKTAIVRRGFGRDLMRAQRAAGGSGDPGAVVFALIAELVEIDGAKILYEDVLDMELGDVLALQAEVAGENFQFPPPAPSQPLSTSDSR
;
A
#
# COMPACT_ATOMS: atom_id res chain seq x y z
N MET A 1 46.64 41.44 13.27
CA MET A 1 46.22 40.23 12.51
C MET A 1 45.01 39.65 13.23
N THR A 2 43.83 40.03 12.75
CA THR A 2 42.53 39.72 13.33
C THR A 2 42.00 38.48 12.62
N GLY A 3 41.72 37.40 13.35
CA GLY A 3 41.15 36.18 12.81
C GLY A 3 39.65 36.11 13.04
N GLU A 4 38.86 36.19 11.97
CA GLU A 4 37.44 35.85 11.94
C GLU A 4 37.27 34.34 12.13
N ARG A 5 36.49 33.93 13.14
CA ARG A 5 36.00 32.56 13.29
C ARG A 5 34.64 32.45 12.62
N ALA A 6 34.56 31.64 11.57
CA ALA A 6 33.30 31.23 10.96
C ALA A 6 32.46 30.42 11.96
N MET A 7 31.21 30.86 12.14
CA MET A 7 30.20 30.30 13.03
C MET A 7 29.44 29.20 12.27
N GLY A 8 29.57 27.95 12.71
CA GLY A 8 28.80 26.81 12.19
C GLY A 8 27.31 26.89 12.58
N PRO A 9 26.43 26.11 11.93
CA PRO A 9 24.99 26.19 12.17
C PRO A 9 24.65 25.79 13.61
N GLU A 10 24.08 26.73 14.36
CA GLU A 10 23.72 26.51 15.76
C GLU A 10 22.58 25.50 15.90
N GLU A 11 22.84 24.52 16.76
CA GLU A 11 21.92 23.45 17.14
C GLU A 11 20.88 24.04 18.11
N ILE A 12 19.67 24.31 17.63
CA ILE A 12 18.60 24.90 18.45
C ILE A 12 17.96 23.81 19.31
N SER A 13 18.09 23.93 20.62
CA SER A 13 17.39 23.09 21.61
C SER A 13 16.42 23.94 22.42
N VAL A 14 15.17 23.49 22.55
CA VAL A 14 14.17 24.10 23.44
C VAL A 14 13.63 22.99 24.35
N ASN A 15 13.70 23.20 25.66
CA ASN A 15 13.22 22.26 26.69
C ASN A 15 13.77 20.82 26.58
N GLY A 16 15.05 20.66 26.22
CA GLY A 16 15.73 19.35 26.20
C GLY A 16 15.30 18.43 25.04
N VAL A 17 14.47 18.91 24.11
CA VAL A 17 14.12 18.18 22.88
C VAL A 17 15.03 18.66 21.76
N LYS A 18 15.85 17.73 21.24
CA LYS A 18 16.67 17.97 20.04
C LYS A 18 15.76 17.98 18.81
N ILE A 19 15.52 19.14 18.22
CA ILE A 19 14.88 19.24 16.90
C ILE A 19 16.00 19.19 15.86
N GLY A 20 16.62 18.02 15.72
CA GLY A 20 17.44 17.69 14.57
C GLY A 20 16.54 17.52 13.37
N GLY A 21 16.92 18.12 12.24
CA GLY A 21 16.14 18.16 11.00
C GLY A 21 15.45 16.84 10.71
N ALA A 22 14.19 16.95 10.27
CA ALA A 22 13.42 15.83 9.77
C ALA A 22 14.16 15.18 8.60
N THR A 23 15.04 14.23 8.91
CA THR A 23 15.31 13.13 8.01
C THR A 23 13.96 12.45 7.85
N ALA A 24 13.34 12.71 6.70
CA ALA A 24 12.27 11.87 6.20
C ALA A 24 12.70 10.43 6.48
N LYS A 25 11.97 9.75 7.36
CA LYS A 25 12.08 8.31 7.50
C LYS A 25 11.71 7.76 6.13
N VAL A 26 12.71 7.48 5.31
CA VAL A 26 12.61 6.58 4.18
C VAL A 26 12.20 5.26 4.81
N GLY A 27 10.89 5.05 4.84
CA GLY A 27 10.23 3.92 5.46
C GLY A 27 10.35 2.68 4.59
N SER A 28 11.53 2.41 4.06
CA SER A 28 11.84 1.16 3.37
C SER A 28 12.26 0.16 4.43
N GLU A 29 11.29 -0.53 5.02
CA GLU A 29 11.62 -1.77 5.73
C GLU A 29 12.31 -2.71 4.73
N PRO A 30 13.51 -3.24 5.03
CA PRO A 30 14.23 -4.12 4.12
C PRO A 30 13.46 -5.45 4.02
N GLY A 31 12.66 -5.61 2.97
CA GLY A 31 11.90 -6.84 2.75
C GLY A 31 10.72 -6.78 1.76
N GLY A 32 10.55 -5.68 1.02
CA GLY A 32 9.51 -5.60 -0.01
C GLY A 32 9.86 -6.39 -1.28
N ARG A 33 8.85 -7.02 -1.90
CA ARG A 33 8.97 -7.64 -3.22
C ARG A 33 8.91 -6.55 -4.29
N VAL A 34 9.85 -6.60 -5.24
CA VAL A 34 9.86 -5.69 -6.40
C VAL A 34 8.94 -6.24 -7.49
N VAL A 35 8.10 -5.38 -8.07
CA VAL A 35 7.14 -5.67 -9.13
C VAL A 35 7.32 -4.64 -10.25
N ALA A 36 7.53 -5.11 -11.48
CA ALA A 36 7.51 -4.24 -12.65
C ALA A 36 6.06 -4.04 -13.11
N LEU A 37 5.64 -2.79 -13.24
CA LEU A 37 4.29 -2.45 -13.67
C LEU A 37 4.20 -2.29 -15.20
N PRO A 38 3.05 -2.60 -15.83
CA PRO A 38 2.84 -2.41 -17.27
C PRO A 38 3.18 -1.01 -17.81
N SER A 39 2.97 0.04 -17.01
CA SER A 39 3.35 1.41 -17.36
C SER A 39 4.88 1.65 -17.45
N GLY A 40 5.69 0.68 -17.02
CA GLY A 40 7.14 0.78 -16.92
C GLY A 40 7.64 1.28 -15.55
N LYS A 41 6.74 1.63 -14.63
CA LYS A 41 7.08 2.00 -13.25
C LYS A 41 7.51 0.79 -12.41
N THR A 42 8.22 1.06 -11.32
CA THR A 42 8.63 0.01 -10.37
C THR A 42 7.88 0.14 -9.06
N ALA A 43 7.19 -0.93 -8.66
CA ALA A 43 6.54 -1.02 -7.37
C ALA A 43 7.35 -1.86 -6.38
N ILE A 44 7.32 -1.46 -5.10
CA ILE A 44 7.80 -2.25 -3.97
C ILE A 44 6.60 -2.58 -3.10
N VAL A 45 6.27 -3.86 -3.01
CA VAL A 45 5.18 -4.37 -2.19
C VAL A 45 5.75 -4.95 -0.90
N ARG A 46 5.51 -4.29 0.24
CA ARG A 46 5.95 -4.81 1.54
C ARG A 46 5.02 -5.91 2.06
N ARG A 47 5.53 -6.72 2.97
CA ARG A 47 4.69 -7.66 3.72
C ARG A 47 3.59 -6.93 4.49
N GLY A 48 2.35 -7.35 4.27
CA GLY A 48 1.19 -6.87 5.01
C GLY A 48 0.99 -7.57 6.35
N PHE A 49 0.47 -6.83 7.32
CA PHE A 49 0.04 -7.31 8.62
C PHE A 49 -1.45 -6.97 8.85
N GLY A 50 -2.13 -7.67 9.76
CA GLY A 50 -3.55 -7.41 10.03
C GLY A 50 -3.87 -5.95 10.38
N ARG A 51 -2.93 -5.21 10.99
CA ARG A 51 -3.08 -3.76 11.24
C ARG A 51 -3.21 -2.94 9.96
N ASP A 52 -2.55 -3.36 8.88
CA ASP A 52 -2.61 -2.70 7.57
C ASP A 52 -3.99 -2.92 6.95
N LEU A 53 -4.52 -4.16 7.03
CA LEU A 53 -5.90 -4.45 6.62
C LEU A 53 -6.92 -3.63 7.41
N MET A 54 -6.77 -3.52 8.73
CA MET A 54 -7.66 -2.70 9.56
C MET A 54 -7.56 -1.21 9.22
N ARG A 55 -6.41 -0.71 8.73
CA ARG A 55 -6.27 0.66 8.24
C ARG A 55 -6.96 0.83 6.89
N ALA A 56 -6.73 -0.10 5.95
CA ALA A 56 -7.37 -0.13 4.66
C ALA A 56 -8.91 -0.16 4.77
N GLN A 57 -9.46 -1.01 5.64
CA GLN A 57 -10.91 -1.07 5.89
C GLN A 57 -11.49 0.25 6.43
N ARG A 58 -10.75 0.96 7.31
CA ARG A 58 -11.18 2.27 7.80
C ARG A 58 -11.09 3.35 6.72
N ALA A 59 -10.02 3.33 5.92
CA ALA A 59 -9.86 4.25 4.80
C ALA A 59 -10.94 4.06 3.73
N ALA A 60 -11.33 2.81 3.47
CA ALA A 60 -12.45 2.49 2.57
C ALA A 60 -13.84 2.74 3.18
N GLY A 61 -13.92 3.07 4.48
CA GLY A 61 -15.08 3.01 5.39
C GLY A 61 -16.27 3.95 5.11
N GLY A 62 -16.65 4.09 3.84
CA GLY A 62 -17.86 4.79 3.40
C GLY A 62 -18.28 4.51 1.95
N SER A 63 -17.49 3.80 1.14
CA SER A 63 -17.79 3.62 -0.29
C SER A 63 -18.94 2.65 -0.56
N GLY A 64 -19.21 1.70 0.35
CA GLY A 64 -20.12 0.58 0.12
C GLY A 64 -19.63 -0.41 -0.96
N ASP A 65 -18.48 -0.14 -1.59
CA ASP A 65 -17.87 -0.94 -2.63
C ASP A 65 -16.90 -1.97 -2.00
N PRO A 66 -17.16 -3.27 -2.15
CA PRO A 66 -16.25 -4.33 -1.71
C PRO A 66 -14.83 -4.20 -2.28
N GLY A 67 -14.67 -3.60 -3.47
CA GLY A 67 -13.37 -3.37 -4.11
C GLY A 67 -12.51 -2.31 -3.41
N ALA A 68 -13.14 -1.35 -2.73
CA ALA A 68 -12.42 -0.21 -2.12
C ALA A 68 -11.43 -0.64 -1.03
N VAL A 69 -11.71 -1.72 -0.30
CA VAL A 69 -10.78 -2.24 0.72
C VAL A 69 -9.49 -2.75 0.08
N VAL A 70 -9.58 -3.37 -1.10
CA VAL A 70 -8.41 -3.89 -1.82
C VAL A 70 -7.55 -2.74 -2.33
N PHE A 71 -8.15 -1.69 -2.88
CA PHE A 71 -7.42 -0.50 -3.33
C PHE A 71 -6.77 0.25 -2.17
N ALA A 72 -7.46 0.38 -1.04
CA ALA A 72 -6.89 0.97 0.17
C ALA A 72 -5.75 0.11 0.75
N LEU A 73 -5.81 -1.22 0.59
CA LEU A 73 -4.75 -2.11 1.02
C LEU A 73 -3.52 -2.00 0.10
N ILE A 74 -3.72 -1.84 -1.21
CA ILE A 74 -2.63 -1.54 -2.15
C ILE A 74 -1.92 -0.26 -1.70
N ALA A 75 -2.67 0.82 -1.42
CA ALA A 75 -2.07 2.08 -0.96
C ALA A 75 -1.25 1.94 0.34
N GLU A 76 -1.66 1.05 1.26
CA GLU A 76 -0.90 0.84 2.50
C GLU A 76 0.38 0.01 2.35
N LEU A 77 0.44 -0.84 1.32
CA LEU A 77 1.51 -1.83 1.16
C LEU A 77 2.50 -1.49 0.04
N VAL A 78 2.16 -0.54 -0.84
CA VAL A 78 2.90 -0.30 -2.07
C VAL A 78 3.58 1.06 -2.07
N GLU A 79 4.85 1.07 -2.50
CA GLU A 79 5.58 2.25 -2.94
C GLU A 79 5.83 2.15 -4.44
N ILE A 80 5.61 3.22 -5.19
CA ILE A 80 5.90 3.30 -6.63
C ILE A 80 7.02 4.31 -6.84
N ASP A 81 8.10 3.88 -7.49
CA ASP A 81 9.31 4.68 -7.76
C ASP A 81 9.87 5.36 -6.50
N GLY A 82 9.74 4.69 -5.34
CA GLY A 82 10.20 5.16 -4.04
C GLY A 82 9.24 6.11 -3.31
N ALA A 83 8.04 6.37 -3.85
CA ALA A 83 7.02 7.17 -3.22
C ALA A 83 5.86 6.31 -2.72
N LYS A 84 5.38 6.58 -1.49
CA LYS A 84 4.10 6.04 -1.03
C LYS A 84 2.97 6.62 -1.84
N ILE A 85 1.97 5.80 -2.12
CA ILE A 85 0.75 6.19 -2.83
C ILE A 85 -0.43 6.24 -1.86
N LEU A 86 -1.39 7.10 -2.16
CA LEU A 86 -2.65 7.24 -1.43
C LEU A 86 -3.76 6.44 -2.12
N TYR A 87 -4.91 6.33 -1.46
CA TYR A 87 -6.07 5.62 -2.02
C TYR A 87 -6.53 6.27 -3.33
N GLU A 88 -6.61 7.60 -3.36
CA GLU A 88 -6.93 8.38 -4.55
C GLU A 88 -5.95 8.16 -5.70
N ASP A 89 -4.65 8.01 -5.42
CA ASP A 89 -3.64 7.73 -6.44
C ASP A 89 -3.87 6.38 -7.12
N VAL A 90 -4.42 5.39 -6.39
CA VAL A 90 -4.79 4.08 -6.96
C VAL A 90 -6.00 4.21 -7.89
N LEU A 91 -6.94 5.11 -7.59
CA LEU A 91 -8.11 5.34 -8.44
C LEU A 91 -7.77 6.05 -9.74
N ASP A 92 -6.77 6.95 -9.70
CA ASP A 92 -6.28 7.70 -10.87
C ASP A 92 -5.19 6.95 -11.66
N MET A 93 -4.80 5.76 -11.21
CA MET A 93 -3.75 4.94 -11.82
C MET A 93 -4.24 4.22 -13.09
N GLU A 94 -3.31 3.92 -14.00
CA GLU A 94 -3.59 3.10 -15.17
C GLU A 94 -4.14 1.73 -14.75
N LEU A 95 -5.27 1.31 -15.35
CA LEU A 95 -5.96 0.08 -14.99
C LEU A 95 -5.04 -1.16 -15.03
N GLY A 96 -4.11 -1.23 -15.99
CA GLY A 96 -3.17 -2.34 -16.08
C GLY A 96 -2.27 -2.47 -14.86
N ASP A 97 -1.81 -1.34 -14.32
CA ASP A 97 -0.99 -1.30 -13.11
C ASP A 97 -1.82 -1.67 -11.87
N VAL A 98 -3.05 -1.16 -11.78
CA VAL A 98 -3.97 -1.49 -10.67
C VAL A 98 -4.22 -3.00 -10.62
N LEU A 99 -4.49 -3.63 -11.77
CA LEU A 99 -4.73 -5.07 -11.85
C LEU A 99 -3.47 -5.88 -11.49
N ALA A 100 -2.29 -5.43 -11.90
CA ALA A 100 -1.03 -6.05 -11.54
C ALA A 100 -0.78 -5.98 -10.01
N LEU A 101 -1.00 -4.80 -9.41
CA LEU A 101 -0.87 -4.61 -7.96
C LEU A 101 -1.92 -5.39 -7.18
N GLN A 102 -3.15 -5.48 -7.67
CA GLN A 102 -4.21 -6.27 -7.05
C GLN A 102 -3.86 -7.76 -7.00
N ALA A 103 -3.33 -8.32 -8.10
CA ALA A 103 -2.89 -9.70 -8.14
C ALA A 103 -1.77 -9.97 -7.12
N GLU A 104 -0.87 -9.01 -6.94
CA GLU A 104 0.26 -9.11 -6.02
C GLU A 104 -0.14 -8.96 -4.54
N VAL A 105 -1.04 -8.01 -4.23
CA VAL A 105 -1.42 -7.70 -2.84
C VAL A 105 -2.51 -8.64 -2.31
N ALA A 106 -3.49 -8.97 -3.14
CA ALA A 106 -4.63 -9.78 -2.72
C ALA A 106 -4.37 -11.28 -2.92
N GLY A 107 -3.50 -11.62 -3.88
CA GLY A 107 -3.12 -13.00 -4.21
C GLY A 107 -4.33 -13.93 -4.45
N GLU A 108 -4.13 -15.23 -4.24
CA GLU A 108 -5.20 -16.24 -4.30
C GLU A 108 -6.17 -16.17 -3.09
N ASN A 109 -5.80 -15.46 -2.01
CA ASN A 109 -6.56 -15.42 -0.75
C ASN A 109 -7.82 -14.54 -0.81
N PHE A 110 -7.95 -13.70 -1.85
CA PHE A 110 -9.11 -12.83 -2.08
C PHE A 110 -9.98 -13.32 -3.25
N GLN A 111 -9.96 -14.62 -3.56
CA GLN A 111 -10.96 -15.19 -4.46
C GLN A 111 -12.36 -14.96 -3.84
N PHE A 112 -13.25 -14.35 -4.65
CA PHE A 112 -14.70 -14.31 -4.45
C PHE A 112 -15.22 -15.68 -3.97
N PRO A 113 -16.36 -15.74 -3.26
CA PRO A 113 -16.84 -16.96 -2.59
C PRO A 113 -16.67 -18.18 -3.48
N PRO A 114 -16.22 -19.32 -2.90
CA PRO A 114 -15.88 -20.50 -3.66
C PRO A 114 -17.01 -20.83 -4.64
N PRO A 115 -16.70 -21.27 -5.88
CA PRO A 115 -17.71 -21.62 -6.85
C PRO A 115 -18.73 -22.53 -6.19
N ALA A 116 -20.02 -22.18 -6.33
CA ALA A 116 -21.10 -22.93 -5.69
C ALA A 116 -20.92 -24.43 -6.00
N PRO A 117 -21.09 -25.33 -5.01
CA PRO A 117 -20.97 -26.75 -5.26
C PRO A 117 -21.90 -27.11 -6.41
N SER A 118 -21.36 -27.75 -7.44
CA SER A 118 -22.13 -28.20 -8.61
C SER A 118 -23.30 -29.05 -8.11
N GLN A 119 -24.52 -28.48 -8.13
CA GLN A 119 -25.67 -29.22 -7.67
C GLN A 119 -25.83 -30.46 -8.56
N PRO A 120 -25.99 -31.66 -7.98
CA PRO A 120 -26.27 -32.84 -8.78
C PRO A 120 -27.58 -32.60 -9.52
N LEU A 121 -27.53 -32.77 -10.84
CA LEU A 121 -28.67 -32.68 -11.74
C LEU A 121 -29.77 -33.61 -11.20
N SER A 122 -30.83 -33.05 -10.61
CA SER A 122 -31.98 -33.83 -10.17
C SER A 122 -32.66 -34.38 -11.42
N THR A 123 -32.37 -35.63 -11.76
CA THR A 123 -33.18 -36.40 -12.69
C THR A 123 -34.51 -36.69 -11.98
N SER A 124 -35.50 -35.83 -12.26
CA SER A 124 -36.90 -36.09 -11.91
C SER A 124 -37.36 -37.35 -12.64
N ASP A 125 -37.21 -38.50 -11.99
CA ASP A 125 -37.92 -39.71 -12.37
C ASP A 125 -39.34 -39.60 -11.84
N SER A 126 -40.25 -39.18 -12.72
CA SER A 126 -41.68 -39.05 -12.42
C SER A 126 -42.34 -40.40 -12.63
N ARG A 127 -42.92 -40.95 -11.56
CA ARG A 127 -43.69 -42.19 -11.58
C ARG A 127 -45.18 -41.92 -11.52
#